data_AF-A0A7S3F2J0-F1
#
_entry.id   AF-A0A7S3F2J0-F1
#
_cell.length_a   1.000
_cell.length_b   1.000
_cell.length_c   1.000
_cell.angle_alpha   90.00
_cell.angle_beta   90.00
_cell.angle_gamma   90.00
#
_symmetry.space_group_name_H-M   'P 1'
#
loop_
_entity.id
_entity.type
_entity.pdbx_description
1 polymer ?
#
loop_
_entity_poly.entity_id
_entity_poly.type
_entity_poly.pdbx_seq_one_letter_code
_entity_poly.pdbx_strand_id
1 'polypeptide(L)'
;AKQVMKMVMAMRSEQYQKSLANRKKQDEKDRPNYTYLLWDQPSDEQIKHHKRLAAPKMALPGNAESYNPPEEYLFTDEERQAWEKMDPTDRPLNFVPRRHDSLRHVPLYEPLIKERFERCLDLYLCPRENKQ
;
A
#
# COMPACT_ATOMS: atom_id res chain seq x y z
N ALA A 1 48.59 -14.29 15.78
CA ALA A 1 48.74 -12.88 16.22
C ALA A 1 49.41 -11.97 15.18
N LYS A 2 50.63 -12.27 14.71
CA LYS A 2 51.40 -11.38 13.80
C LYS A 2 50.71 -11.09 12.45
N GLN A 3 50.04 -12.08 11.86
CA GLN A 3 49.33 -11.92 10.58
C GLN A 3 48.09 -11.03 10.70
N VAL A 4 47.36 -11.12 11.81
CA VAL A 4 46.22 -10.24 12.12
C VAL A 4 46.70 -8.79 12.31
N MET A 5 47.80 -8.57 13.04
CA MET A 5 48.39 -7.24 13.20
C MET A 5 48.86 -6.63 11.86
N LYS A 6 49.42 -7.45 10.96
CA LYS A 6 49.80 -7.02 9.62
C LYS A 6 48.59 -6.60 8.78
N MET A 7 47.49 -7.36 8.87
CA MET A 7 46.22 -6.99 8.21
C MET A 7 45.63 -5.71 8.80
N VAL A 8 45.64 -5.54 10.13
CA VAL A 8 45.15 -4.32 10.78
C VAL A 8 45.99 -3.10 10.41
N MET A 9 47.31 -3.21 10.36
CA MET A 9 48.18 -2.13 9.87
C MET A 9 47.93 -1.81 8.40
N ALA A 10 47.69 -2.82 7.55
CA ALA A 10 47.33 -2.61 6.16
C ALA A 10 45.95 -1.92 6.00
N MET A 11 44.97 -2.25 6.83
CA MET A 11 43.66 -1.58 6.84
C MET A 11 43.74 -0.14 7.37
N ARG A 12 44.64 0.14 8.31
CA ARG A 12 44.90 1.51 8.80
C ARG A 12 45.77 2.34 7.86
N SER A 13 46.37 1.73 6.84
CA SER A 13 47.18 2.45 5.87
C SER A 13 46.33 3.46 5.09
N GLU A 14 46.95 4.59 4.77
CA GLU A 14 46.29 5.66 4.01
C GLU A 14 45.85 5.19 2.62
N GLN A 15 46.60 4.27 2.02
CA GLN A 15 46.28 3.68 0.72
C GLN A 15 44.97 2.88 0.76
N TYR A 16 44.76 2.07 1.80
CA TYR A 16 43.51 1.31 1.97
C TYR A 16 42.33 2.24 2.26
N GLN A 17 42.52 3.26 3.10
CA GLN A 17 41.47 4.26 3.36
C GLN A 17 41.08 5.05 2.11
N LYS A 18 42.06 5.44 1.26
CA LYS A 18 41.81 6.07 -0.05
C LYS A 18 41.07 5.14 -1.00
N SER A 19 41.42 3.85 -1.03
CA SER A 19 40.71 2.84 -1.82
C SER A 19 39.25 2.71 -1.39
N LEU A 20 38.97 2.67 -0.09
CA LEU A 20 37.60 2.65 0.44
C LEU A 20 36.83 3.94 0.09
N ALA A 21 37.47 5.11 0.19
CA ALA A 21 36.85 6.38 -0.16
C ALA A 21 36.52 6.47 -1.66
N ASN A 22 37.40 5.97 -2.53
CA ASN A 22 37.16 5.90 -3.97
C ASN A 22 36.04 4.93 -4.31
N ARG A 23 35.98 3.78 -3.62
CA ARG A 23 34.87 2.82 -3.77
C ARG A 23 33.54 3.45 -3.39
N LYS A 24 33.46 4.16 -2.27
CA LYS A 24 32.24 4.90 -1.85
C LYS A 24 31.81 5.95 -2.88
N LYS A 25 32.75 6.73 -3.42
CA LYS A 25 32.47 7.72 -4.48
C LYS A 25 31.97 7.06 -5.77
N GLN A 26 32.45 5.87 -6.07
CA GLN A 26 32.00 5.12 -7.24
C GLN A 26 30.61 4.54 -7.02
N ASP A 27 30.35 3.96 -5.84
CA ASP A 27 29.02 3.51 -5.43
C ASP A 27 28.00 4.66 -5.42
N GLU A 28 28.40 5.88 -5.05
CA GLU A 28 27.55 7.08 -5.11
C GLU A 28 27.26 7.55 -6.54
N LYS A 29 28.21 7.36 -7.47
CA LYS A 29 28.03 7.69 -8.90
C LYS A 29 27.19 6.66 -9.63
N ASP A 30 27.35 5.38 -9.31
CA ASP A 30 26.63 4.27 -9.93
C ASP A 30 25.18 4.16 -9.42
N ARG A 31 24.88 4.79 -8.28
CA ARG A 31 23.50 4.93 -7.80
C ARG A 31 22.72 5.83 -8.76
N PRO A 32 21.67 5.32 -9.44
CA PRO A 32 20.78 6.18 -10.21
C PRO A 32 20.23 7.30 -9.32
N ASN A 33 20.41 8.54 -9.77
CA ASN A 33 19.90 9.71 -9.08
C ASN A 33 18.36 9.76 -9.29
N TYR A 34 17.60 9.24 -8.33
CA TYR A 34 16.14 9.30 -8.34
C TYR A 34 15.56 10.62 -7.81
N THR A 35 16.41 11.58 -7.41
CA THR A 35 15.96 12.89 -6.91
C THR A 35 15.77 13.88 -8.05
N TYR A 36 14.84 13.58 -8.95
CA TYR A 36 14.33 14.53 -9.94
C TYR A 36 12.81 14.56 -9.94
N LEU A 37 12.23 15.76 -10.06
CA LEU A 37 10.79 15.95 -10.15
C LEU A 37 10.36 15.78 -11.62
N LEU A 38 9.88 14.59 -11.97
CA LEU A 38 9.46 14.26 -13.33
C LEU A 38 8.26 15.12 -13.81
N TRP A 39 7.44 15.61 -12.88
CA TRP A 39 6.20 16.35 -13.17
C TRP A 39 6.28 17.85 -12.88
N ASP A 40 7.48 18.41 -12.74
CA ASP A 40 7.67 19.84 -12.43
C ASP A 40 7.23 20.75 -13.59
N GLN A 41 7.34 20.26 -14.82
CA GLN A 41 6.90 20.96 -16.02
C GLN A 41 5.70 20.22 -16.62
N PRO A 42 4.60 20.91 -16.97
CA PRO A 42 3.52 20.29 -17.71
C PRO A 42 4.08 19.80 -19.07
N SER A 43 3.94 18.51 -19.39
CA SER A 43 4.29 18.04 -20.73
C SER A 43 3.27 18.59 -21.72
N ASP A 44 3.71 19.35 -22.72
CA ASP A 44 2.86 19.88 -23.81
C ASP A 44 2.25 18.77 -24.68
N GLU A 45 2.76 17.54 -24.57
CA GLU A 45 2.23 16.37 -25.24
C GLU A 45 0.95 15.89 -24.55
N GLN A 46 -0.19 16.39 -25.01
CA GLN A 46 -1.49 15.75 -24.77
C GLN A 46 -1.42 14.34 -25.33
N ILE A 47 -1.04 13.37 -24.49
CA ILE A 47 -1.05 11.96 -24.83
C ILE A 47 -2.48 11.64 -25.28
N LYS A 48 -2.67 11.43 -26.59
CA LYS A 48 -3.95 11.04 -27.18
C LYS A 48 -4.33 9.68 -26.64
N HIS A 49 -5.00 9.66 -25.49
CA HIS A 49 -5.54 8.46 -24.88
C HIS A 49 -6.69 7.97 -25.75
N HIS A 50 -6.41 7.01 -26.64
CA HIS A 50 -7.44 6.23 -27.31
C HIS A 50 -8.39 5.70 -26.24
N LYS A 51 -9.65 6.15 -26.27
CA LYS A 51 -10.79 5.85 -25.37
C LYS A 51 -10.48 4.81 -24.27
N ARG A 52 -9.67 5.18 -23.26
CA ARG A 52 -9.36 4.26 -22.16
C ARG A 52 -10.58 4.18 -21.26
N LEU A 53 -11.04 2.96 -21.00
CA LEU A 53 -12.03 2.71 -19.96
C LEU A 53 -11.35 2.97 -18.61
N ALA A 54 -11.81 4.01 -17.92
CA ALA A 54 -11.29 4.36 -16.61
C ALA A 54 -11.48 3.18 -15.65
N ALA A 55 -10.52 3.00 -14.74
CA ALA A 55 -10.72 2.05 -13.65
C ALA A 55 -11.93 2.49 -12.82
N PRO A 56 -12.76 1.54 -12.34
CA PRO A 56 -13.83 1.87 -11.41
C PRO A 56 -13.20 2.53 -10.18
N LYS A 57 -13.81 3.61 -9.69
CA LYS A 57 -13.35 4.30 -8.48
C LYS A 57 -13.80 3.51 -7.24
N MET A 58 -13.06 3.65 -6.14
CA MET A 58 -13.53 3.11 -4.87
C MET A 58 -14.81 3.84 -4.45
N ALA A 59 -15.74 3.13 -3.84
CA ALA A 59 -16.89 3.75 -3.20
C ALA A 59 -16.41 4.75 -2.14
N LEU A 60 -17.20 5.80 -1.94
CA LEU A 60 -16.96 6.74 -0.85
C LEU A 60 -17.23 6.01 0.48
N PRO A 61 -16.45 6.30 1.53
CA PRO A 61 -16.68 5.71 2.84
C PRO A 61 -18.06 6.09 3.35
N GLY A 62 -18.77 5.12 3.94
CA GLY A 62 -20.13 5.27 4.44
C GLY A 62 -20.20 5.45 5.96
N ASN A 63 -21.40 5.74 6.47
CA ASN A 63 -21.64 5.89 7.91
C ASN A 63 -21.43 4.58 8.69
N ALA A 64 -21.70 3.43 8.07
CA ALA A 64 -21.51 2.11 8.67
C ALA A 64 -20.03 1.78 8.94
N GLU A 65 -19.11 2.39 8.19
CA GLU A 65 -17.64 2.22 8.36
C GLU A 65 -17.07 3.13 9.46
N SER A 66 -17.89 4.01 10.04
CA SER A 66 -17.49 4.83 11.16
C SER A 66 -17.16 3.95 12.38
N TYR A 67 -16.19 4.36 13.19
CA TYR A 67 -15.93 3.72 14.48
C TYR A 67 -17.10 3.89 15.47
N ASN A 68 -17.91 4.93 15.27
CA ASN A 68 -19.09 5.24 16.10
C ASN A 68 -20.30 5.48 15.18
N PRO A 69 -20.88 4.41 14.59
CA PRO A 69 -22.07 4.52 13.77
C PRO A 69 -23.32 4.67 14.65
N PRO A 70 -24.40 5.29 14.13
CA PRO A 70 -25.68 5.32 14.83
C PRO A 70 -26.27 3.91 14.96
N GLU A 71 -27.16 3.72 15.94
CA GLU A 71 -27.66 2.39 16.33
C GLU A 71 -28.42 1.67 15.21
N GLU A 72 -28.98 2.41 14.26
CA GLU A 72 -29.65 1.90 13.06
C GLU A 72 -28.75 1.04 12.17
N TYR A 73 -27.43 1.24 12.22
CA TYR A 73 -26.46 0.48 11.41
C TYR A 73 -25.87 -0.72 12.16
N LEU A 74 -26.16 -0.87 13.46
CA LEU A 74 -25.69 -2.01 14.23
C LEU A 74 -26.59 -3.21 13.98
N PHE A 75 -25.99 -4.34 13.66
CA PHE A 75 -26.74 -5.56 13.38
C PHE A 75 -27.41 -6.09 14.65
N THR A 76 -28.64 -6.54 14.49
CA THR A 76 -29.31 -7.40 15.46
C THR A 76 -28.63 -8.78 15.52
N ASP A 77 -28.87 -9.52 16.60
CA ASP A 77 -28.25 -10.85 16.76
C ASP A 77 -28.71 -11.84 15.69
N GLU A 78 -29.95 -11.71 15.20
CA GLU A 78 -30.49 -12.53 14.11
C GLU A 78 -29.79 -12.23 12.77
N GLU A 79 -29.62 -10.95 12.45
CA GLU A 79 -28.92 -10.51 11.23
C GLU A 79 -27.45 -10.90 11.25
N ARG A 80 -26.79 -10.81 12.41
CA ARG A 80 -25.39 -11.25 12.55
C ARG A 80 -25.24 -12.73 12.24
N GLN A 81 -26.14 -13.58 12.77
CA GLN A 81 -26.11 -15.01 12.47
C GLN A 81 -26.42 -15.29 10.99
N ALA A 82 -27.35 -14.55 10.39
CA ALA A 82 -27.63 -14.67 8.97
C ALA A 82 -26.40 -14.29 8.11
N TRP A 83 -25.71 -13.20 8.47
CA TRP A 83 -24.49 -12.75 7.80
C TRP A 83 -23.34 -13.76 7.91
N GLU A 84 -23.16 -14.39 9.07
CA GLU A 84 -22.15 -15.43 9.27
C GLU A 84 -22.42 -16.69 8.43
N LYS A 85 -23.71 -17.03 8.20
CA LYS A 85 -24.12 -18.17 7.37
C LYS A 85 -23.99 -17.92 5.87
N MET A 86 -24.01 -16.65 5.43
CA MET A 86 -23.84 -16.29 4.03
C MET A 86 -22.39 -16.51 3.56
N ASP A 87 -22.24 -16.88 2.29
CA ASP A 87 -20.92 -16.96 1.64
C ASP A 87 -20.24 -15.58 1.65
N PRO A 88 -18.91 -15.50 1.91
CA PRO A 88 -18.19 -14.23 1.94
C PRO A 88 -18.39 -13.34 0.70
N THR A 89 -18.61 -13.94 -0.48
CA THR A 89 -18.73 -13.21 -1.75
C THR A 89 -20.10 -12.56 -1.92
N ASP A 90 -21.14 -13.16 -1.33
CA ASP A 90 -22.54 -12.72 -1.46
C ASP A 90 -22.95 -11.75 -0.34
N ARG A 91 -22.06 -11.47 0.62
CA ARG A 91 -22.36 -10.59 1.74
C ARG A 91 -22.54 -9.14 1.27
N PRO A 92 -23.56 -8.43 1.80
CA PRO A 92 -23.78 -7.03 1.44
C PRO A 92 -22.70 -6.09 1.97
N LEU A 93 -22.10 -6.45 3.12
CA LEU A 93 -20.99 -5.75 3.74
C LEU A 93 -19.88 -6.76 4.02
N ASN A 94 -18.64 -6.37 3.74
CA ASN A 94 -17.45 -7.20 3.99
C ASN A 94 -17.13 -7.33 5.50
N PHE A 95 -17.73 -6.47 6.32
CA PHE A 95 -17.53 -6.41 7.76
C PHE A 95 -18.86 -6.28 8.51
N VAL A 96 -18.81 -6.56 9.80
CA VAL A 96 -19.92 -6.33 10.74
C VAL A 96 -19.71 -4.97 11.39
N PRO A 97 -20.64 -4.00 11.24
CA PRO A 97 -20.55 -2.70 11.89
C PRO A 97 -20.49 -2.85 13.41
N ARG A 98 -19.59 -2.11 14.05
CA ARG A 98 -19.41 -2.12 15.51
C ARG A 98 -19.24 -0.70 16.01
N ARG A 99 -19.84 -0.43 17.17
CA ARG A 99 -19.68 0.85 17.87
C ARG A 99 -18.54 0.73 18.87
N HIS A 100 -17.63 1.70 18.82
CA HIS A 100 -16.55 1.88 19.78
C HIS A 100 -16.69 3.25 20.46
N ASP A 101 -16.62 3.27 21.79
CA ASP A 101 -16.80 4.50 22.56
C ASP A 101 -15.69 5.53 22.30
N SER A 102 -14.48 5.07 21.96
CA SER A 102 -13.38 5.95 21.57
C SER A 102 -12.41 5.31 20.58
N LEU A 103 -11.73 6.16 19.81
CA LEU A 103 -10.81 5.74 18.74
C LEU A 103 -9.67 4.83 19.23
N ARG A 104 -9.28 4.94 20.51
CA ARG A 104 -8.22 4.11 21.11
C ARG A 104 -8.64 2.65 21.29
N HIS A 105 -9.94 2.37 21.35
CA HIS A 105 -10.47 1.01 21.49
C HIS A 105 -10.73 0.35 20.13
N VAL A 106 -10.52 1.06 19.02
CA VAL A 106 -10.74 0.51 17.68
C VAL A 106 -9.67 -0.56 17.40
N PRO A 107 -10.06 -1.83 17.18
CA PRO A 107 -9.13 -2.90 16.92
C PRO A 107 -8.54 -2.79 15.50
N LEU A 108 -7.52 -3.60 15.24
CA LEU A 108 -7.01 -3.80 13.88
C LEU A 108 -8.12 -4.41 13.01
N TYR A 109 -8.31 -3.84 11.82
CA TYR A 109 -9.21 -4.41 10.82
C TYR A 109 -8.53 -5.60 10.11
N GLU A 110 -8.88 -6.82 10.53
CA GLU A 110 -8.29 -8.06 10.01
C GLU A 110 -8.45 -8.25 8.48
N PRO A 111 -9.59 -7.95 7.84
CA PRO A 111 -9.78 -8.16 6.41
C PRO A 111 -9.01 -7.18 5.52
N LEU A 112 -8.36 -6.16 6.07
CA LEU A 112 -7.77 -5.05 5.32
C LEU A 112 -6.89 -5.51 4.15
N ILE A 113 -5.98 -6.44 4.43
CA ILE A 113 -5.01 -6.92 3.43
C ILE A 113 -5.73 -7.69 2.33
N LYS A 114 -6.71 -8.51 2.70
CA LYS A 114 -7.50 -9.33 1.78
C LYS A 114 -8.28 -8.43 0.80
N GLU A 115 -9.00 -7.44 1.30
CA GLU A 115 -9.78 -6.51 0.47
C GLU A 115 -8.90 -5.70 -0.49
N ARG A 116 -7.73 -5.23 -0.04
CA ARG A 116 -6.80 -4.51 -0.91
C ARG A 116 -6.22 -5.40 -1.99
N PHE A 117 -5.95 -6.66 -1.67
CA PHE A 117 -5.46 -7.63 -2.63
C PHE A 117 -6.53 -7.99 -3.68
N GLU A 118 -7.76 -8.27 -3.25
CA GLU A 118 -8.90 -8.52 -4.14
C GLU A 118 -9.15 -7.33 -5.07
N ARG A 119 -9.07 -6.10 -4.56
CA ARG A 119 -9.15 -4.89 -5.37
C ARG A 119 -8.07 -4.81 -6.45
N CYS A 120 -6.84 -5.22 -6.15
CA CYS A 120 -5.76 -5.28 -7.13
C CYS A 120 -6.03 -6.32 -8.22
N LEU A 121 -6.60 -7.47 -7.85
CA LEU A 121 -7.04 -8.49 -8.81
C LEU A 121 -8.17 -7.98 -9.69
N ASP A 122 -9.18 -7.30 -9.12
CA ASP A 122 -10.28 -6.72 -9.88
C ASP A 122 -9.79 -5.69 -10.90
N LEU A 123 -8.78 -4.89 -10.53
CA LEU A 123 -8.18 -3.92 -11.44
C LEU A 123 -7.44 -4.59 -12.60
N TYR A 124 -6.85 -5.76 -12.37
CA TYR A 124 -6.00 -6.43 -13.35
C TYR A 124 -6.76 -7.42 -14.23
N LEU A 125 -7.63 -8.24 -13.64
CA LEU A 125 -8.26 -9.40 -14.28
C LEU A 125 -9.68 -9.12 -14.79
N CYS A 126 -10.45 -8.29 -14.09
CA CYS A 126 -11.87 -8.14 -14.44
C CYS A 126 -12.05 -7.29 -15.71
N PRO A 127 -12.88 -7.74 -16.67
CA PRO A 127 -13.23 -6.95 -17.84
C PRO A 127 -13.98 -5.68 -17.43
N ARG A 128 -13.74 -4.59 -18.16
CA ARG A 128 -14.38 -3.28 -17.91
C ARG A 128 -15.30 -2.93 -19.07
N GLU A 129 -16.48 -2.40 -18.75
CA GLU A 129 -17.45 -1.89 -19.72
C GLU A 129 -18.03 -0.56 -19.25
N ASN A 130 -18.44 0.29 -20.20
CA ASN A 130 -19.25 1.47 -19.89
C ASN A 130 -20.72 1.05 -19.90
N LYS A 131 -21.40 1.11 -18.76
CA LYS A 131 -22.85 0.95 -18.70
C LYS A 131 -23.51 2.16 -19.39
N GLN A 132 -24.36 1.89 -20.38
CA GLN A 132 -25.20 2.88 -21.06
C GLN A 132 -26.41 3.25 -20.22
#